data_AF-A0A2S7T7A0-F1
#
_entry.id   AF-A0A2S7T7A0-F1
#
_cell.length_a   1.000
_cell.length_b   1.000
_cell.length_c   1.000
_cell.angle_alpha   90.00
_cell.angle_beta   90.00
_cell.angle_gamma   90.00
#
_symmetry.space_group_name_H-M   'P 1'
#
loop_
_entity.id
_entity.type
_entity.pdbx_description
1 polymer ?
#
loop_
_entity_poly.entity_id
_entity_poly.type
_entity_poly.pdbx_seq_one_letter_code
_entity_poly.pdbx_strand_id
1 'polypeptide(L)'
;MKRILFAIVFLLALNLQAQSVEGRLSLNGKSKTTLELKNASAVHLLSEFKEGKYRLNFEFEADNLVGFYQDESGKRKVVFYEFKTVVKRNGRLVKNVIRKNPIPYFPGEYSLSAEAFDFVGTLAENPMEEEEMQMLKKGGISRIIPGTYSIELSVRPIGAKGGIKPVVFNFTVK
;
A
#
# COMPACT_ATOMS: atom_id res chain seq x y z
N MET A 1 46.09 -14.36 -20.83
CA MET A 1 45.57 -13.65 -19.63
C MET A 1 44.36 -12.75 -19.93
N LYS A 2 44.41 -11.84 -20.91
CA LYS A 2 43.27 -10.94 -21.25
C LYS A 2 41.94 -11.68 -21.53
N ARG A 3 41.96 -12.81 -22.25
CA ARG A 3 40.74 -13.61 -22.56
C ARG A 3 40.10 -14.28 -21.34
N ILE A 4 40.91 -14.64 -20.33
CA ILE A 4 40.44 -15.25 -19.08
C ILE A 4 39.78 -14.18 -18.21
N LEU A 5 40.34 -12.96 -18.18
CA LEU A 5 39.74 -11.83 -17.47
C LEU A 5 38.36 -11.48 -18.02
N PHE A 6 38.19 -11.50 -19.35
CA PHE A 6 36.88 -11.29 -20.00
C PHE A 6 35.86 -12.39 -19.65
N ALA A 7 36.28 -13.65 -19.56
CA ALA A 7 35.40 -14.76 -19.18
C ALA A 7 34.93 -14.65 -17.72
N ILE A 8 35.82 -14.24 -16.81
CA ILE A 8 35.48 -14.04 -15.39
C ILE A 8 34.50 -12.87 -15.22
N VAL A 9 34.73 -11.74 -15.89
CA VAL A 9 33.82 -10.58 -15.87
C VAL A 9 32.44 -10.94 -16.46
N PHE A 10 32.40 -11.75 -17.53
CA PHE A 10 31.14 -12.22 -18.13
C PHE A 10 30.37 -13.18 -17.20
N LEU A 11 31.05 -14.10 -16.51
CA LEU A 11 30.45 -14.98 -15.50
C LEU A 11 29.93 -14.23 -14.27
N LEU A 12 30.62 -13.15 -13.85
CA LEU A 12 30.15 -12.26 -12.78
C LEU A 12 28.90 -11.46 -13.19
N ALA A 13 28.79 -11.06 -14.47
CA ALA A 13 27.63 -10.34 -14.99
C ALA A 13 26.35 -11.22 -15.05
N LEU A 14 26.49 -12.53 -15.23
CA LEU A 14 25.36 -13.48 -15.25
C LEU A 14 24.73 -13.73 -13.87
N ASN A 15 25.45 -13.44 -12.78
CA ASN A 15 24.96 -13.62 -11.41
C ASN A 15 24.22 -12.37 -10.85
N LEU A 16 24.01 -11.33 -11.66
CA LEU A 16 23.39 -10.07 -11.25
C LEU A 16 21.88 -10.00 -11.50
N GLN A 17 21.18 -11.13 -11.67
CA GLN A 17 19.72 -11.14 -11.61
C GLN A 17 19.26 -10.89 -10.17
N ALA A 18 19.24 -9.62 -9.80
CA ALA A 18 18.70 -9.18 -8.52
C ALA A 18 17.21 -9.50 -8.48
N GLN A 19 16.76 -10.11 -7.39
CA GLN A 19 15.35 -10.40 -7.13
C GLN A 19 14.52 -9.11 -7.25
N SER A 20 13.58 -9.12 -8.18
CA SER A 20 12.65 -8.02 -8.44
C SER A 20 11.22 -8.42 -8.15
N VAL A 21 10.47 -7.49 -7.55
CA VAL A 21 9.02 -7.55 -7.42
C VAL A 21 8.43 -6.50 -8.33
N GLU A 22 7.52 -6.93 -9.19
CA GLU A 22 6.70 -6.01 -9.97
C GLU A 22 5.23 -6.23 -9.61
N GLY A 23 4.54 -5.14 -9.29
CA GLY A 23 3.15 -5.24 -8.90
C GLY A 23 2.40 -3.93 -9.04
N ARG A 24 1.13 -3.97 -8.65
CA ARG A 24 0.24 -2.82 -8.64
C ARG A 24 -0.82 -2.95 -7.56
N LEU A 25 -1.22 -1.79 -7.04
CA LEU A 25 -2.47 -1.63 -6.33
C LEU A 25 -3.53 -1.11 -7.30
N SER A 26 -4.77 -1.51 -7.08
CA SER A 26 -5.90 -0.93 -7.81
C SER A 26 -7.13 -0.83 -6.94
N LEU A 27 -7.96 0.16 -7.21
CA LEU A 27 -9.26 0.35 -6.59
C LEU A 27 -10.33 0.13 -7.65
N ASN A 28 -11.15 -0.90 -7.49
CA ASN A 28 -12.10 -1.37 -8.50
C ASN A 28 -11.42 -1.56 -9.88
N GLY A 29 -10.21 -2.12 -9.90
CA GLY A 29 -9.41 -2.37 -11.10
C GLY A 29 -8.69 -1.15 -11.69
N LYS A 30 -8.82 0.03 -11.08
CA LYS A 30 -8.18 1.28 -11.56
C LYS A 30 -7.02 1.71 -10.66
N SER A 31 -5.92 2.16 -11.26
CA SER A 31 -4.78 2.76 -10.54
C SER A 31 -5.06 4.19 -10.08
N LYS A 32 -6.00 4.88 -10.72
CA LYS A 32 -6.49 6.21 -10.32
C LYS A 32 -7.99 6.31 -10.47
N THR A 33 -8.68 6.85 -9.46
CA THR A 33 -10.13 7.06 -9.53
C THR A 33 -10.60 8.26 -8.69
N THR A 34 -11.87 8.60 -8.82
CA THR A 34 -12.58 9.56 -7.96
C THR A 34 -13.74 8.84 -7.28
N LEU A 35 -13.92 9.07 -5.98
CA LEU A 35 -15.00 8.52 -5.17
C LEU A 35 -16.04 9.61 -4.93
N GLU A 36 -17.31 9.21 -4.94
CA GLU A 36 -18.42 10.07 -4.54
C GLU A 36 -18.82 9.70 -3.12
N LEU A 37 -18.53 10.61 -2.19
CA LEU A 37 -18.95 10.45 -0.80
C LEU A 37 -20.39 10.92 -0.63
N LYS A 38 -21.22 10.06 -0.04
CA LYS A 38 -22.61 10.40 0.32
C LYS A 38 -22.68 11.36 1.51
N ASN A 39 -21.70 11.32 2.40
CA ASN A 39 -21.61 12.17 3.57
C ASN A 39 -20.15 12.40 3.97
N ALA A 40 -19.92 13.39 4.82
CA ALA A 40 -18.61 13.76 5.34
C ALA A 40 -18.15 12.85 6.50
N SER A 41 -18.32 11.52 6.41
CA SER A 41 -17.96 10.60 7.49
C SER A 41 -16.89 9.59 7.09
N ALA A 42 -15.80 9.55 7.86
CA ALA A 42 -14.73 8.57 7.65
C ALA A 42 -15.21 7.14 8.01
N VAL A 43 -16.13 7.01 8.97
CA VAL A 43 -16.75 5.73 9.33
C VAL A 43 -17.59 5.20 8.17
N HIS A 44 -18.39 6.05 7.52
CA HIS A 44 -19.16 5.65 6.36
C HIS A 44 -18.26 5.29 5.17
N LEU A 45 -17.19 6.06 4.94
CA LEU A 45 -16.19 5.69 3.94
C LEU A 45 -15.62 4.30 4.22
N LEU A 46 -15.22 4.01 5.46
CA LEU A 46 -14.74 2.69 5.85
C LEU A 46 -15.78 1.60 5.61
N SER A 47 -17.06 1.84 5.94
CA SER A 47 -18.12 0.85 5.68
C SER A 47 -18.26 0.55 4.19
N GLU A 48 -18.18 1.55 3.31
CA GLU A 48 -18.23 1.34 1.86
C GLU A 48 -17.06 0.48 1.34
N PHE A 49 -15.87 0.57 1.94
CA PHE A 49 -14.78 -0.36 1.65
C PHE A 49 -15.07 -1.77 2.14
N LYS A 50 -15.57 -1.92 3.38
CA LYS A 50 -15.87 -3.23 3.99
C LYS A 50 -17.01 -3.97 3.28
N GLU A 51 -17.99 -3.23 2.78
CA GLU A 51 -19.12 -3.75 2.00
C GLU A 51 -18.73 -4.06 0.54
N GLY A 52 -17.48 -3.76 0.15
CA GLY A 52 -16.96 -4.09 -1.17
C GLY A 52 -17.43 -3.16 -2.29
N LYS A 53 -17.97 -1.97 -1.96
CA LYS A 53 -18.23 -0.90 -2.94
C LYS A 53 -16.91 -0.36 -3.52
N TYR A 54 -15.87 -0.30 -2.69
CA TYR A 54 -14.50 0.02 -3.10
C TYR A 54 -13.56 -1.15 -2.77
N ARG A 55 -13.23 -1.95 -3.79
CA ARG A 55 -12.36 -3.12 -3.66
C ARG A 55 -10.92 -2.74 -3.94
N LEU A 56 -10.06 -2.92 -2.96
CA LEU A 56 -8.64 -2.69 -3.09
C LEU A 56 -7.95 -4.00 -3.44
N ASN A 57 -7.39 -4.08 -4.64
CA ASN A 57 -6.68 -5.26 -5.09
C ASN A 57 -5.18 -4.99 -5.07
N PHE A 58 -4.43 -6.00 -4.64
CA PHE A 58 -2.98 -6.05 -4.67
C PHE A 58 -2.55 -7.24 -5.50
N GLU A 59 -1.88 -6.96 -6.60
CA GLU A 59 -1.37 -7.95 -7.54
C GLU A 59 0.13 -7.73 -7.65
N PHE A 60 0.90 -8.80 -7.50
CA PHE A 60 2.32 -8.73 -7.80
C PHE A 60 2.88 -10.09 -8.19
N GLU A 61 3.91 -10.00 -9.01
CA GLU A 61 4.75 -11.11 -9.44
C GLU A 61 6.17 -10.88 -8.94
N ALA A 62 6.95 -11.95 -8.93
CA ALA A 62 8.34 -11.88 -8.50
C ALA A 62 9.22 -12.74 -9.40
N ASP A 63 10.27 -12.12 -9.91
CA ASP A 63 11.31 -12.81 -10.66
C ASP A 63 12.29 -13.46 -9.68
N ASN A 64 12.73 -14.67 -10.02
CA ASN A 64 13.66 -15.46 -9.23
C ASN A 64 13.14 -15.80 -7.81
N LEU A 65 12.32 -16.86 -7.74
CA LEU A 65 11.69 -17.34 -6.51
C LEU A 65 12.69 -17.72 -5.42
N VAL A 66 13.89 -18.19 -5.81
CA VAL A 66 14.93 -18.67 -4.90
C VAL A 66 15.67 -17.51 -4.25
N GLY A 67 15.69 -17.51 -2.93
CA GLY A 67 16.26 -16.52 -2.02
C GLY A 67 15.23 -15.55 -1.44
N PHE A 68 14.19 -15.16 -2.20
CA PHE A 68 13.18 -14.20 -1.76
C PHE A 68 11.89 -14.85 -1.24
N TYR A 69 11.20 -15.65 -2.06
CA TYR A 69 9.99 -16.39 -1.67
C TYR A 69 10.23 -17.88 -1.43
N GLN A 70 11.43 -18.38 -1.73
CA GLN A 70 11.79 -19.78 -1.62
C GLN A 70 13.24 -19.89 -1.12
N ASP A 71 13.57 -20.89 -0.31
CA ASP A 71 14.98 -21.22 -0.05
C ASP A 71 15.56 -22.16 -1.12
N GLU A 72 16.86 -22.44 -1.03
CA GLU A 72 17.56 -23.34 -1.96
C GLU A 72 17.01 -24.78 -1.94
N SER A 73 16.30 -25.17 -0.89
CA SER A 73 15.64 -26.47 -0.77
C SER A 73 14.22 -26.51 -1.34
N GLY A 74 13.74 -25.39 -1.89
CA GLY A 74 12.41 -25.29 -2.45
C GLY A 74 11.31 -24.93 -1.44
N LYS A 75 11.64 -24.63 -0.18
CA LYS A 75 10.63 -24.26 0.83
C LYS A 75 10.27 -22.79 0.74
N ARG A 76 8.97 -22.48 0.82
CA ARG A 76 8.47 -21.10 0.73
C ARG A 76 8.85 -20.29 1.96
N LYS A 77 9.31 -19.05 1.74
CA LYS A 77 9.56 -18.04 2.77
C LYS A 77 8.44 -17.01 2.78
N VAL A 78 8.19 -16.46 3.96
CA VAL A 78 7.26 -15.35 4.15
C VAL A 78 7.95 -14.05 3.72
N VAL A 79 7.28 -13.26 2.88
CA VAL A 79 7.75 -11.91 2.53
C VAL A 79 6.85 -10.88 3.17
N PHE A 80 7.49 -9.91 3.82
CA PHE A 80 6.82 -8.84 4.51
C PHE A 80 6.74 -7.58 3.65
N TYR A 81 5.63 -6.87 3.80
CA TYR A 81 5.35 -5.65 3.05
C TYR A 81 5.08 -4.48 3.97
N GLU A 82 5.71 -3.37 3.64
CA GLU A 82 5.47 -2.08 4.27
C GLU A 82 4.33 -1.37 3.54
N PHE A 83 3.29 -1.00 4.29
CA PHE A 83 2.11 -0.30 3.79
C PHE A 83 2.24 1.18 4.14
N LYS A 84 2.01 2.04 3.15
CA LYS A 84 2.13 3.48 3.30
C LYS A 84 0.91 4.20 2.75
N THR A 85 0.43 5.16 3.53
CA THR A 85 -0.68 6.04 3.23
C THR A 85 -0.20 7.48 3.15
N VAL A 86 -0.49 8.16 2.06
CA VAL A 86 -0.29 9.60 1.91
C VAL A 86 -1.64 10.28 1.70
N VAL A 87 -1.94 11.28 2.53
CA VAL A 87 -3.17 12.08 2.45
C VAL A 87 -2.81 13.52 2.14
N LYS A 88 -3.39 14.04 1.05
CA LYS A 88 -3.33 15.45 0.71
C LYS A 88 -4.73 16.06 0.77
N ARG A 89 -4.85 17.28 1.33
CA ARG A 89 -6.06 18.11 1.32
C ARG A 89 -5.76 19.43 0.63
N ASN A 90 -6.57 19.78 -0.36
CA ASN A 90 -6.39 20.98 -1.19
C ASN A 90 -4.98 21.08 -1.75
N GLY A 91 -4.43 19.95 -2.19
CA GLY A 91 -3.06 19.83 -2.73
C GLY A 91 -1.93 19.81 -1.68
N ARG A 92 -2.20 20.13 -0.40
CA ARG A 92 -1.19 20.16 0.67
C ARG A 92 -1.13 18.81 1.38
N LEU A 93 0.08 18.38 1.74
CA LEU A 93 0.29 17.16 2.54
C LEU A 93 -0.31 17.34 3.94
N VAL A 94 -1.17 16.41 4.34
CA VAL A 94 -1.80 16.37 5.68
C VAL A 94 -1.18 15.28 6.52
N LYS A 95 -1.04 14.07 5.97
CA LYS A 95 -0.43 12.92 6.65
C LYS A 95 0.36 12.06 5.68
N ASN A 96 1.40 11.45 6.21
CA ASN A 96 2.21 10.44 5.56
C ASN A 96 2.52 9.37 6.63
N VAL A 97 1.81 8.25 6.56
CA VAL A 97 1.85 7.20 7.58
C VAL A 97 2.40 5.94 6.94
N ILE A 98 3.42 5.37 7.58
CA ILE A 98 3.94 4.05 7.28
C ILE A 98 3.49 3.14 8.42
N ARG A 99 2.82 2.03 8.08
CA ARG A 99 2.36 1.06 9.07
C ARG A 99 3.57 0.46 9.78
N LYS A 100 3.56 0.48 11.12
CA LYS A 100 4.68 -0.01 11.94
C LYS A 100 4.98 -1.50 11.78
N ASN A 101 3.93 -2.30 11.61
CA ASN A 101 4.03 -3.75 11.51
C ASN A 101 3.77 -4.19 10.07
N PRO A 102 4.80 -4.69 9.36
CA PRO A 102 4.65 -5.24 8.02
C PRO A 102 3.70 -6.44 8.00
N ILE A 103 3.02 -6.66 6.87
CA ILE A 103 2.07 -7.75 6.69
C ILE A 103 2.63 -8.75 5.67
N PRO A 104 2.50 -10.07 5.91
CA PRO A 104 3.02 -11.07 4.98
C PRO A 104 2.09 -11.34 3.79
N TYR A 105 2.64 -11.41 2.58
CA TYR A 105 1.95 -11.87 1.36
C TYR A 105 2.85 -12.76 0.49
N PHE A 106 2.25 -13.67 -0.29
CA PHE A 106 2.94 -14.46 -1.32
C PHE A 106 2.64 -13.88 -2.71
N PRO A 107 3.43 -14.17 -3.76
CA PRO A 107 3.13 -13.71 -5.12
C PRO A 107 1.76 -14.16 -5.57
N GLY A 108 1.05 -13.28 -6.27
CA GLY A 108 -0.32 -13.49 -6.73
C GLY A 108 -1.24 -12.29 -6.51
N GLU A 109 -2.54 -12.54 -6.58
CA GLU A 109 -3.59 -11.54 -6.45
C GLU A 109 -4.31 -11.68 -5.09
N TYR A 110 -4.46 -10.54 -4.41
CA TYR A 110 -5.12 -10.44 -3.12
C TYR A 110 -6.14 -9.31 -3.11
N SER A 111 -7.29 -9.56 -2.50
CA SER A 111 -8.17 -8.49 -2.04
C SER A 111 -7.65 -8.00 -0.68
N LEU A 112 -7.28 -6.73 -0.62
CA LEU A 112 -6.83 -6.09 0.60
C LEU A 112 -7.99 -5.44 1.34
N SER A 113 -8.00 -5.62 2.66
CA SER A 113 -8.85 -4.83 3.54
C SER A 113 -8.35 -3.39 3.58
N ALA A 114 -9.26 -2.42 3.64
CA ALA A 114 -8.90 -1.01 3.79
C ALA A 114 -8.06 -0.76 5.06
N GLU A 115 -8.27 -1.57 6.09
CA GLU A 115 -7.56 -1.58 7.38
C GLU A 115 -6.08 -1.97 7.27
N ALA A 116 -5.62 -2.49 6.13
CA ALA A 116 -4.20 -2.64 5.86
C ALA A 116 -3.49 -1.27 5.77
N PHE A 117 -4.26 -0.20 5.52
CA PHE A 117 -3.80 1.18 5.37
C PHE A 117 -4.42 2.09 6.43
N ASP A 118 -3.67 3.10 6.89
CA ASP A 118 -4.11 3.98 7.97
C ASP A 118 -4.97 5.19 7.50
N PHE A 119 -5.51 5.18 6.28
CA PHE A 119 -6.11 6.38 5.69
C PHE A 119 -7.40 6.83 6.38
N VAL A 120 -8.24 5.92 6.85
CA VAL A 120 -9.50 6.28 7.54
C VAL A 120 -9.21 7.00 8.85
N GLY A 121 -8.28 6.49 9.66
CA GLY A 121 -7.86 7.14 10.90
C GLY A 121 -7.24 8.52 10.66
N THR A 122 -6.56 8.71 9.52
CA THR A 122 -6.01 10.03 9.15
C THR A 122 -7.03 11.03 8.59
N LEU A 123 -8.21 10.56 8.18
CA LEU A 123 -9.28 11.39 7.62
C LEU A 123 -10.28 11.88 8.66
N ALA A 124 -10.34 11.23 9.82
CA ALA A 124 -11.08 11.75 10.96
C ALA A 124 -10.51 13.14 11.35
N GLU A 125 -11.42 14.07 11.64
CA GLU A 125 -11.10 15.36 12.24
C GLU A 125 -10.18 15.12 13.47
N ASN A 126 -9.03 15.82 13.47
CA ASN A 126 -8.00 15.82 14.52
C ASN A 126 -7.58 14.46 15.13
N PRO A 127 -6.76 13.63 14.43
CA PRO A 127 -6.20 12.40 14.99
C PRO A 127 -5.12 12.62 16.07
N MET A 128 -4.89 13.86 16.50
CA MET A 128 -3.84 14.24 17.45
C MET A 128 -4.37 14.73 18.80
N GLU A 129 -5.67 15.02 18.92
CA GLU A 129 -6.27 15.37 20.21
C GLU A 129 -6.76 14.08 20.88
N GLU A 130 -6.15 13.77 22.03
CA GLU A 130 -6.45 12.56 22.82
C GLU A 130 -7.93 12.47 23.19
N GLU A 131 -8.59 13.62 23.33
CA GLU A 131 -10.03 13.77 23.59
C GLU A 131 -10.90 13.27 22.42
N GLU A 132 -10.52 13.55 21.17
CA GLU A 132 -11.30 13.14 20.00
C GLU A 132 -11.11 11.65 19.69
N MET A 133 -9.91 11.12 19.91
CA MET A 133 -9.68 9.67 19.91
C MET A 133 -10.49 8.96 21.01
N GLN A 134 -10.67 9.60 22.18
CA GLN A 134 -11.56 9.09 23.22
C GLN A 134 -13.03 9.20 22.84
N MET A 135 -13.45 10.26 22.13
CA MET A 135 -14.81 10.38 21.61
C MET A 135 -15.11 9.31 20.55
N LEU A 136 -14.20 9.08 19.60
CA LEU A 136 -14.32 8.00 18.61
C LEU A 136 -14.41 6.62 19.29
N LYS A 137 -13.60 6.36 20.33
CA LYS A 137 -13.68 5.13 21.14
C LYS A 137 -15.00 5.01 21.91
N LYS A 138 -15.67 6.12 22.21
CA LYS A 138 -16.99 6.19 22.89
C LYS A 138 -18.18 6.28 21.91
N GLY A 139 -17.95 6.13 20.60
CA GLY A 139 -19.01 6.15 19.58
C GLY A 139 -19.36 7.53 19.01
N GLY A 140 -18.48 8.51 19.15
CA GLY A 140 -18.62 9.84 18.57
C GLY A 140 -18.67 9.84 17.04
N ILE A 141 -19.29 10.87 16.46
CA ILE A 141 -19.45 11.01 15.01
C ILE A 141 -18.09 11.39 14.40
N SER A 142 -17.50 10.48 13.63
CA SER A 142 -16.33 10.81 12.81
C SER A 142 -16.74 11.69 11.64
N ARG A 143 -16.28 12.95 11.63
CA ARG A 143 -16.42 13.89 10.52
C ARG A 143 -15.10 14.06 9.78
N ILE A 144 -15.20 14.29 8.48
CA ILE A 144 -14.06 14.67 7.63
C ILE A 144 -14.18 16.18 7.39
N ILE A 145 -13.10 16.92 7.64
CA ILE A 145 -13.08 18.37 7.39
C ILE A 145 -13.33 18.64 5.89
N PRO A 146 -14.14 19.63 5.50
CA PRO A 146 -14.37 19.97 4.09
C PRO A 146 -13.09 20.22 3.28
N GLY A 147 -13.13 19.89 1.99
CA GLY A 147 -12.03 20.08 1.05
C GLY A 147 -11.90 18.97 0.02
N THR A 148 -10.94 19.15 -0.89
CA THR A 148 -10.59 18.15 -1.91
C THR A 148 -9.44 17.28 -1.41
N TYR A 149 -9.68 15.98 -1.36
CA TYR A 149 -8.72 15.00 -0.88
C TYR A 149 -8.10 14.20 -2.02
N SER A 150 -6.82 13.88 -1.86
CA SER A 150 -6.11 12.90 -2.67
C SER A 150 -5.42 11.92 -1.74
N ILE A 151 -5.80 10.65 -1.83
CA ILE A 151 -5.27 9.55 -1.04
C ILE A 151 -4.44 8.68 -1.96
N GLU A 152 -3.17 8.52 -1.61
CA GLU A 152 -2.24 7.62 -2.28
C GLU A 152 -1.89 6.48 -1.33
N LEU A 153 -2.16 5.26 -1.78
CA LEU A 153 -1.81 4.03 -1.08
C LEU A 153 -0.65 3.38 -1.82
N SER A 154 0.38 2.99 -1.09
CA SER A 154 1.58 2.35 -1.64
C SER A 154 2.01 1.19 -0.76
N VAL A 155 2.61 0.19 -1.39
CA VAL A 155 3.11 -1.02 -0.75
C VAL A 155 4.55 -1.23 -1.23
N ARG A 156 5.43 -1.67 -0.34
CA ARG A 156 6.82 -1.99 -0.69
C ARG A 156 7.24 -3.31 -0.07
N PRO A 157 7.78 -4.26 -0.84
CA PRO A 157 8.37 -5.47 -0.27
C PRO A 157 9.62 -5.12 0.54
N ILE A 158 9.80 -5.78 1.69
CA ILE A 158 11.01 -5.65 2.48
C ILE A 158 12.03 -6.67 1.97
N GLY A 159 13.23 -6.19 1.60
CA GLY A 159 14.34 -7.06 1.19
C GLY A 159 14.37 -7.45 -0.30
N ALA A 160 13.45 -6.96 -1.14
CA ALA A 160 13.52 -7.09 -2.59
C ALA A 160 13.68 -5.75 -3.30
N LYS A 161 14.23 -5.80 -4.53
CA LYS A 161 14.23 -4.68 -5.46
C LYS A 161 12.93 -4.69 -6.28
N GLY A 162 12.69 -3.65 -7.07
CA GLY A 162 11.47 -3.51 -7.87
C GLY A 162 10.45 -2.57 -7.22
N GLY A 163 9.22 -2.56 -7.74
CA GLY A 163 8.21 -1.58 -7.37
C GLY A 163 6.79 -2.09 -7.53
N ILE A 164 5.95 -1.77 -6.53
CA ILE A 164 4.51 -1.93 -6.60
C ILE A 164 3.93 -0.56 -6.91
N LYS A 165 3.26 -0.43 -8.05
CA LYS A 165 2.65 0.83 -8.47
C LYS A 165 1.55 1.22 -7.47
N PRO A 166 1.55 2.47 -6.97
CA PRO A 166 0.56 2.91 -6.00
C PRO A 166 -0.82 3.04 -6.65
N VAL A 167 -1.85 3.11 -5.81
CA VAL A 167 -3.20 3.51 -6.21
C VAL A 167 -3.52 4.88 -5.63
N VAL A 168 -4.18 5.72 -6.43
CA VAL A 168 -4.63 7.06 -6.02
C VAL A 168 -6.13 7.17 -6.15
N PHE A 169 -6.82 7.61 -5.11
CA PHE A 169 -8.21 7.99 -5.23
C PHE A 169 -8.47 9.37 -4.63
N ASN A 170 -9.41 10.08 -5.24
CA ASN A 170 -9.73 11.46 -4.88
C ASN A 170 -11.20 11.55 -4.49
N PHE A 171 -11.53 12.49 -3.63
CA PHE A 171 -12.93 12.82 -3.33
C PHE A 171 -13.02 14.25 -2.80
N THR A 172 -14.22 14.80 -2.85
CA THR A 172 -14.49 16.14 -2.30
C THR A 172 -15.50 16.03 -1.18
N VAL A 173 -15.19 16.66 -0.05
CA VAL A 173 -16.12 16.87 1.06
C VAL A 173 -16.59 18.32 0.97
N LYS A 174 -17.92 18.50 0.91
CA LYS A 174 -18.55 19.82 0.88
C LYS A 174 -18.81 20.33 2.30
#